data_AF-A0A2S5TD11-F1
#
_entry.id   AF-A0A2S5TD11-F1
#
_cell.length_a   1.000
_cell.length_b   1.000
_cell.length_c   1.000
_cell.angle_alpha   90.00
_cell.angle_beta   90.00
_cell.angle_gamma   90.00
#
_symmetry.space_group_name_H-M   'P 1'
#
loop_
_entity.id
_entity.type
_entity.pdbx_description
1 polymer ?
#
loop_
_entity_poly.entity_id
_entity_poly.type
_entity_poly.pdbx_seq_one_letter_code
_entity_poly.pdbx_strand_id
1 'polypeptide(L)'
;MGMHEPMMPPPSSRFSAEELAEFASSFERIKARLPRLFRPYWHRWTCMPGDTPAVLVYGEDDRLALCLVRERPDLYGAIGVTVPGHLQYWPPRGSIVEALGAAGLQL
;
A
#
# COMPACT_ATOMS: atom_id res chain seq x y z
N MET A 1 -11.83 -25.39 30.81
CA MET A 1 -12.26 -24.49 29.73
C MET A 1 -11.26 -23.34 29.69
N GLY A 2 -10.30 -23.38 28.77
CA GLY A 2 -9.34 -22.29 28.62
C GLY A 2 -10.02 -21.16 27.85
N MET A 3 -10.14 -20.00 28.48
CA MET A 3 -10.56 -18.77 27.82
C MET A 3 -9.48 -18.44 26.79
N HIS A 4 -9.79 -18.60 25.49
CA HIS A 4 -8.97 -18.01 24.44
C HIS A 4 -9.12 -16.49 24.55
N GLU A 5 -8.17 -15.85 25.23
CA GLU A 5 -7.97 -14.42 25.07
C GLU A 5 -7.76 -14.14 23.57
N PRO A 6 -8.46 -13.17 22.98
CA PRO A 6 -8.19 -12.76 21.61
C PRO A 6 -6.78 -12.18 21.60
N MET A 7 -5.83 -12.99 21.16
CA MET A 7 -4.44 -12.58 21.00
C MET A 7 -4.44 -11.40 20.03
N MET A 8 -4.24 -10.19 20.57
CA MET A 8 -4.00 -9.02 19.74
C MET A 8 -2.84 -9.39 18.82
N PRO A 9 -3.01 -9.26 17.50
CA PRO A 9 -1.93 -9.60 16.61
C PRO A 9 -0.76 -8.64 16.90
N PRO A 10 0.49 -9.11 16.76
CA PRO A 10 1.65 -8.34 17.17
C PRO A 10 1.63 -6.95 16.53
N PRO A 11 2.16 -5.89 17.17
CA PRO A 11 2.12 -4.52 16.65
C PRO A 11 2.75 -4.36 15.25
N SER A 12 3.46 -5.36 14.75
CA SER A 12 3.97 -5.46 13.39
C SER A 12 2.90 -5.84 12.34
N SER A 13 1.73 -6.33 12.72
CA SER A 13 0.78 -6.98 11.82
C SER A 13 -0.24 -6.05 11.16
N ARG A 14 -0.15 -4.74 11.42
CA ARG A 14 -1.06 -3.71 10.92
C ARG A 14 -0.29 -2.43 10.64
N PHE A 15 -0.84 -1.62 9.74
CA PHE A 15 -0.43 -0.22 9.66
C PHE A 15 -0.96 0.57 10.86
N SER A 16 -0.21 1.55 11.32
CA SER A 16 -0.64 2.52 12.32
C SER A 16 -1.66 3.50 11.71
N ALA A 17 -2.39 4.23 12.56
CA ALA A 17 -3.30 5.27 12.09
C ALA A 17 -2.56 6.41 11.36
N GLU A 18 -1.34 6.73 11.81
CA GLU A 18 -0.49 7.76 11.19
C GLU A 18 0.00 7.31 9.81
N GLU A 19 0.45 6.06 9.69
CA GLU A 19 0.88 5.47 8.42
C GLU A 19 -0.29 5.44 7.40
N LEU A 20 -1.50 5.07 7.85
CA LEU A 20 -2.69 5.08 6.99
C LEU A 20 -3.09 6.50 6.58
N ALA A 21 -2.94 7.49 7.46
CA ALA A 21 -3.21 8.89 7.14
C ALA A 21 -2.18 9.44 6.13
N GLU A 22 -0.89 9.10 6.29
CA GLU A 22 0.18 9.44 5.35
C GLU A 22 -0.09 8.82 3.98
N PHE A 23 -0.47 7.54 3.95
CA PHE A 23 -0.85 6.85 2.72
C PHE A 23 -2.06 7.51 2.07
N ALA A 24 -3.13 7.77 2.80
CA ALA A 24 -4.36 8.37 2.27
C ALA A 24 -4.09 9.77 1.68
N SER A 25 -3.30 10.59 2.36
CA SER A 25 -2.89 11.90 1.85
C SER A 25 -2.08 11.78 0.55
N SER A 26 -1.14 10.83 0.52
CA SER A 26 -0.32 10.55 -0.66
C SER A 26 -1.15 10.04 -1.83
N PHE A 27 -2.10 9.14 -1.56
CA PHE A 27 -3.01 8.56 -2.54
C PHE A 27 -3.79 9.65 -3.27
N GLU A 28 -4.39 10.60 -2.54
CA GLU A 28 -5.17 11.69 -3.14
C GLU A 28 -4.28 12.65 -3.95
N ARG A 29 -3.07 12.95 -3.48
CA ARG A 29 -2.09 13.77 -4.22
C ARG A 29 -1.69 13.12 -5.54
N ILE A 30 -1.38 11.81 -5.51
CA ILE A 30 -1.05 11.04 -6.70
C ILE A 30 -2.24 11.02 -7.66
N LYS A 31 -3.44 10.70 -7.16
CA LYS A 31 -4.68 10.67 -7.95
C LYS A 31 -4.93 11.97 -8.72
N ALA A 32 -4.73 13.11 -8.05
CA ALA A 32 -4.90 14.43 -8.65
C ALA A 32 -3.87 14.72 -9.77
N ARG A 33 -2.64 14.25 -9.60
CA ARG A 33 -1.51 14.50 -10.52
C ARG A 33 -1.38 13.48 -11.65
N LEU A 34 -1.97 12.29 -11.51
CA LEU A 34 -1.88 11.24 -12.52
C LEU A 34 -2.42 11.72 -13.88
N PRO A 35 -1.69 11.44 -14.98
CA PRO A 35 -2.20 11.70 -16.32
C PRO A 35 -3.55 10.99 -16.52
N ARG A 36 -4.44 11.59 -17.32
CA ARG A 36 -5.81 11.09 -17.54
C ARG A 36 -5.86 9.60 -17.89
N LEU A 37 -4.88 9.11 -18.67
CA LEU A 37 -4.79 7.71 -19.07
C LEU A 37 -4.58 6.74 -17.90
N PHE A 38 -3.95 7.18 -16.81
CA PHE A 38 -3.62 6.34 -15.66
C PHE A 38 -4.60 6.46 -14.49
N ARG A 39 -5.49 7.46 -14.50
CA ARG A 39 -6.50 7.65 -13.44
C ARG A 39 -7.39 6.43 -13.20
N PRO A 40 -7.82 5.66 -14.23
CA PRO A 40 -8.61 4.46 -14.00
C PRO A 40 -7.90 3.39 -13.17
N TYR A 41 -6.56 3.40 -13.07
CA TYR A 41 -5.80 2.44 -12.25
C TYR A 41 -5.62 2.89 -10.79
N TRP A 42 -6.12 4.08 -10.43
CA TRP A 42 -5.89 4.71 -9.12
C TRP A 42 -7.22 5.17 -8.51
N HIS A 43 -8.11 4.21 -8.28
CA HIS A 43 -9.51 4.46 -7.96
C HIS A 43 -9.81 4.38 -6.46
N ARG A 44 -9.51 3.21 -5.86
CA ARG A 44 -9.77 2.90 -4.45
C ARG A 44 -8.59 2.17 -3.83
N TRP A 45 -8.55 2.12 -2.50
CA TRP A 45 -7.55 1.33 -1.79
C TRP A 45 -8.16 0.64 -0.57
N THR A 46 -7.51 -0.43 -0.11
CA THR A 46 -7.88 -1.16 1.11
C THR A 46 -6.62 -1.51 1.91
N CYS A 47 -6.78 -1.74 3.21
CA CYS A 47 -5.69 -2.21 4.07
C CYS A 47 -5.95 -3.67 4.46
N MET A 48 -4.94 -4.51 4.27
CA MET A 48 -4.93 -5.92 4.63
C MET A 48 -4.00 -6.12 5.82
N PRO A 49 -4.51 -6.53 7.00
CA PRO A 49 -3.67 -6.93 8.11
C PRO A 49 -3.06 -8.32 7.87
N GLY A 50 -2.01 -8.67 8.61
CA GLY A 50 -1.38 -9.99 8.54
C GLY A 50 0.09 -9.94 8.95
N ASP A 51 0.83 -11.02 8.73
CA ASP A 51 2.26 -11.08 9.07
C ASP A 51 3.09 -10.06 8.26
N THR A 52 2.65 -9.74 7.05
CA THR A 52 3.14 -8.62 6.25
C THR A 52 1.95 -7.77 5.83
N PRO A 53 1.56 -6.76 6.64
CA PRO A 53 0.42 -5.92 6.31
C PRO A 53 0.67 -5.15 5.01
N ALA A 54 -0.40 -4.97 4.25
CA ALA A 54 -0.33 -4.34 2.93
C ALA A 54 -1.47 -3.34 2.71
N VAL A 55 -1.18 -2.25 2.01
CA VAL A 55 -2.18 -1.40 1.38
C VAL A 55 -2.28 -1.76 -0.10
N LEU A 56 -3.49 -2.06 -0.55
CA LEU A 56 -3.79 -2.49 -1.91
C LEU A 56 -4.50 -1.36 -2.65
N VAL A 57 -4.01 -0.95 -3.81
CA VAL A 57 -4.60 0.06 -4.69
C VAL A 57 -5.22 -0.62 -5.90
N TYR A 58 -6.47 -0.31 -6.16
CA TYR A 58 -7.25 -0.90 -7.23
C TYR A 58 -7.64 0.15 -8.27
N GLY A 59 -7.72 -0.30 -9.52
CA GLY A 59 -8.38 0.42 -10.59
C GLY A 59 -9.92 0.34 -10.51
N GLU A 60 -10.57 1.03 -11.44
CA GLU A 60 -12.02 1.05 -11.64
C GLU A 60 -12.57 -0.32 -12.07
N ASP A 61 -11.73 -1.15 -12.70
CA ASP A 61 -12.04 -2.53 -13.08
C ASP A 61 -11.78 -3.54 -11.96
N ASP A 62 -11.57 -3.06 -10.73
CA ASP A 62 -11.21 -3.83 -9.54
C ASP A 62 -9.89 -4.61 -9.63
N ARG A 63 -9.06 -4.33 -10.65
CA ARG A 63 -7.72 -4.93 -10.74
C ARG A 63 -6.75 -4.22 -9.82
N LEU A 64 -5.89 -5.00 -9.17
CA LEU A 64 -4.80 -4.50 -8.36
C LEU A 64 -3.79 -3.77 -9.28
N ALA A 65 -3.43 -2.54 -8.92
CA ALA A 65 -2.45 -1.73 -9.62
C ALA A 65 -1.16 -1.55 -8.81
N LEU A 66 -1.30 -1.44 -7.49
CA LEU A 66 -0.18 -1.31 -6.56
C LEU A 66 -0.47 -2.06 -5.25
N CYS A 67 0.55 -2.67 -4.70
CA CYS A 67 0.59 -3.12 -3.31
C CYS A 67 1.74 -2.41 -2.59
N LEU A 68 1.45 -1.77 -1.47
CA LEU A 68 2.44 -1.19 -0.56
C LEU A 68 2.50 -2.09 0.67
N VAL A 69 3.62 -2.80 0.85
CA VAL A 69 3.84 -3.68 1.99
C VAL A 69 4.61 -2.95 3.09
N ARG A 70 4.28 -3.25 4.34
CA ARG A 70 5.09 -2.86 5.50
C ARG A 70 5.83 -4.10 6.00
N GLU A 71 7.12 -4.16 5.69
CA GLU A 71 7.96 -5.30 6.08
C GLU A 71 8.28 -5.28 7.57
N ARG A 72 8.44 -4.08 8.12
CA ARG A 72 8.59 -3.77 9.54
C ARG A 72 8.26 -2.28 9.76
N PRO A 73 8.16 -1.80 11.02
CA PRO A 73 8.03 -0.37 11.27
C PRO A 73 9.09 0.43 10.51
N ASP A 74 8.67 1.51 9.86
CA ASP A 74 9.54 2.41 9.09
C ASP A 74 10.28 1.73 7.92
N LEU A 75 9.76 0.62 7.39
CA LEU A 75 10.29 -0.02 6.19
C LEU A 75 9.16 -0.51 5.27
N TYR A 76 9.04 0.16 4.13
CA TYR A 76 7.92 -0.03 3.20
C TYR A 76 8.42 -0.43 1.82
N GLY A 77 7.82 -1.48 1.24
CA GLY A 77 8.09 -1.94 -0.12
C GLY A 77 6.91 -1.62 -1.04
N ALA A 78 7.19 -1.25 -2.29
CA ALA A 78 6.17 -1.06 -3.31
C ALA A 78 6.24 -2.17 -4.36
N ILE A 79 5.08 -2.68 -4.75
CA ILE A 79 4.92 -3.72 -5.77
C ILE A 79 3.89 -3.22 -6.78
N GLY A 80 4.32 -3.01 -8.01
CA GLY A 80 3.47 -2.60 -9.12
C GLY A 80 2.93 -3.84 -9.81
N VAL A 81 1.65 -3.81 -10.15
CA VAL A 81 0.98 -4.90 -10.87
C VAL A 81 0.56 -4.37 -12.23
N THR A 82 1.25 -4.79 -13.27
CA THR A 82 0.90 -4.40 -14.65
C THR A 82 -0.05 -5.42 -15.25
N VAL A 83 -0.79 -5.06 -16.31
CA VAL A 83 -1.56 -6.01 -17.12
C VAL A 83 -0.60 -6.62 -18.16
N PRO A 84 -0.48 -7.96 -18.32
CA PRO A 84 -1.38 -9.05 -17.88
C PRO A 84 -1.08 -9.74 -16.52
N GLY A 85 -0.37 -9.09 -15.60
CA GLY A 85 -0.11 -9.58 -14.24
C GLY A 85 1.36 -9.59 -13.85
N HIS A 86 2.22 -8.84 -14.55
CA HIS A 86 3.63 -8.79 -14.17
C HIS A 86 3.80 -7.97 -12.89
N LEU A 87 4.68 -8.47 -12.02
CA LEU A 87 5.04 -7.82 -10.77
C LEU A 87 6.34 -7.06 -10.96
N GLN A 88 6.33 -5.79 -10.60
CA GLN A 88 7.51 -4.96 -10.53
C GLN A 88 7.78 -4.62 -9.07
N TYR A 89 8.94 -5.06 -8.56
CA TYR A 89 9.35 -4.84 -7.18
C TYR A 89 10.29 -3.65 -7.11
N TRP A 90 10.06 -2.77 -6.14
CA TRP A 90 11.00 -1.71 -5.78
C TRP A 90 11.62 -1.97 -4.42
N PRO A 91 12.92 -1.65 -4.23
CA PRO A 91 13.59 -1.84 -2.95
C PRO A 91 12.87 -1.08 -1.83
N PRO A 92 12.77 -1.66 -0.61
CA PRO A 92 12.12 -1.00 0.51
C PRO A 92 12.76 0.34 0.90
N ARG A 93 11.95 1.21 1.49
CA ARG A 93 12.29 2.59 1.86
C ARG A 93 11.85 2.94 3.28
N GLY A 94 12.43 4.01 3.83
CA GLY A 94 12.23 4.42 5.23
C GLY A 94 10.86 5.07 5.48
N SER A 95 10.15 5.44 4.43
CA SER A 95 8.81 6.04 4.52
C SER A 95 7.90 5.59 3.38
N ILE A 96 6.59 5.79 3.57
CA ILE A 96 5.57 5.50 2.57
C ILE A 96 5.81 6.38 1.33
N VAL A 97 6.08 7.68 1.55
CA VAL A 97 6.39 8.64 0.48
C VAL A 97 7.58 8.19 -0.36
N GLU A 98 8.68 7.75 0.26
CA GLU A 98 9.85 7.27 -0.48
C GLU A 98 9.56 5.99 -1.25
N ALA A 99 8.79 5.06 -0.68
CA ALA A 99 8.41 3.81 -1.35
C ALA A 99 7.54 4.08 -2.59
N LEU A 100 6.57 4.99 -2.48
CA LEU A 100 5.76 5.44 -3.61
C LEU A 100 6.60 6.17 -4.66
N GLY A 101 7.52 7.04 -4.21
CA GLY A 101 8.46 7.74 -5.09
C GLY A 101 9.37 6.78 -5.87
N ALA A 102 9.85 5.71 -5.24
CA ALA A 102 10.62 4.66 -5.90
C ALA A 102 9.83 3.95 -7.00
N ALA A 103 8.51 3.81 -6.82
CA ALA A 103 7.58 3.31 -7.84
C ALA A 103 7.25 4.32 -8.96
N GLY A 104 7.93 5.47 -8.99
CA GLY A 104 7.70 6.54 -9.98
C GLY A 104 6.52 7.44 -9.64
N LEU A 105 5.90 7.28 -8.47
CA LEU A 105 4.77 8.08 -8.01
C LEU A 105 5.30 9.29 -7.23
N GLN A 106 5.85 10.26 -7.96
CA GLN A 106 6.41 11.48 -7.37
C GLN A 106 5.30 12.32 -6.72
N LEU A 107 5.42 12.50 -5.40
CA LEU A 107 4.50 13.27 -4.56
C LEU A 107 4.76 14.77 -4.56
#